data_AF-A0A5K1CXA7-F1
#
_entry.id   AF-A0A5K1CXA7-F1
#
_cell.length_a   1.000
_cell.length_b   1.000
_cell.length_c   1.000
_cell.angle_alpha   90.00
_cell.angle_beta   90.00
_cell.angle_gamma   90.00
#
_symmetry.space_group_name_H-M   'P 1'
#
loop_
_entity.id
_entity.type
_entity.pdbx_description
1 polymer ?
#
loop_
_entity_poly.entity_id
_entity_poly.type
_entity_poly.pdbx_seq_one_letter_code
_entity_poly.pdbx_strand_id
1 'polypeptide(L)'
;REMGGEDEVRNKQVVLRQYVTGFPKEEDMAIISTTMKLKLPEGSAGVLVKNLYLSCDPYMRHPMSAGSGTSDYLPKYYPGS
;
A
#
# COMPACT_ATOMS: atom_id res chain seq x y z
N ARG A 1 -22.55 -20.23 -5.19
CA ARG A 1 -22.64 -18.81 -4.76
C ARG A 1 -22.09 -18.79 -3.35
N GLU A 2 -20.81 -18.48 -3.18
CA GLU A 2 -20.21 -18.39 -1.85
C GLU A 2 -20.85 -17.21 -1.11
N MET A 3 -21.35 -17.49 0.09
CA MET A 3 -21.82 -16.48 1.02
C MET A 3 -20.59 -15.79 1.62
N GLY A 4 -20.04 -14.81 0.91
CA GLY A 4 -19.23 -13.79 1.56
C GLY A 4 -20.10 -13.17 2.65
N GLY A 5 -19.64 -13.21 3.90
CA GLY A 5 -20.35 -12.56 5.01
C GLY A 5 -20.63 -11.11 4.63
N GLU A 6 -21.79 -10.58 5.06
CA GLU A 6 -22.34 -9.27 4.63
C GLU A 6 -21.35 -8.08 4.76
N ASP A 7 -20.24 -8.26 5.48
CA ASP A 7 -19.21 -7.27 5.76
C ASP A 7 -17.87 -7.48 5.00
N GLU A 8 -17.78 -8.42 4.05
CA GLU A 8 -16.58 -8.58 3.21
C GLU A 8 -16.67 -7.79 1.89
N VAL A 9 -15.66 -6.96 1.64
CA VAL A 9 -15.58 -6.12 0.44
C VAL A 9 -14.29 -6.34 -0.33
N ARG A 10 -14.35 -6.09 -1.64
CA ARG A 10 -13.17 -6.05 -2.50
C ARG A 10 -12.34 -4.79 -2.21
N ASN A 11 -11.05 -4.96 -1.93
CA ASN A 11 -10.09 -3.88 -1.71
C ASN A 11 -9.02 -3.90 -2.80
N LYS A 12 -9.01 -2.87 -3.66
CA LYS A 12 -7.97 -2.72 -4.68
C LYS A 12 -6.81 -1.94 -4.10
N GLN A 13 -5.59 -2.41 -4.36
CA GLN A 13 -4.36 -1.81 -3.82
C GLN A 13 -3.36 -1.57 -4.96
N VAL A 14 -2.61 -0.48 -4.85
CA VAL A 14 -1.40 -0.26 -5.65
C VAL A 14 -0.21 -0.60 -4.77
N VAL A 15 0.52 -1.65 -5.13
CA VAL A 15 1.64 -2.17 -4.33
C VAL A 15 2.95 -1.97 -5.07
N LEU A 16 4.02 -1.68 -4.34
CA LEU A 16 5.38 -1.67 -4.87
C LEU A 16 5.81 -3.12 -5.15
N ARG A 17 6.18 -3.48 -6.37
CA ARG A 17 6.59 -4.85 -6.72
C ARG A 17 8.03 -5.15 -6.35
N GLN A 18 8.88 -4.15 -6.48
CA GLN A 18 10.31 -4.23 -6.27
C GLN A 18 10.86 -2.85 -5.94
N TYR A 19 12.03 -2.81 -5.31
CA TYR A 19 12.69 -1.54 -5.06
C TYR A 19 13.07 -0.83 -6.37
N VAL A 20 12.83 0.47 -6.42
CA VAL A 20 13.11 1.32 -7.59
C VAL A 20 14.58 1.73 -7.62
N THR A 21 15.19 1.56 -8.79
CA THR A 21 16.51 2.11 -9.13
C THR A 21 16.35 3.12 -10.27
N GLY A 22 16.94 4.32 -10.18
CA GLY A 22 16.84 5.32 -11.24
C GLY A 22 15.59 6.19 -11.16
N PHE A 23 14.73 6.19 -12.19
CA PHE A 23 13.40 6.84 -12.18
C PHE A 23 12.31 5.77 -12.04
N PRO A 24 11.20 6.05 -11.31
CA PRO A 24 10.12 5.09 -11.14
C PRO A 24 9.40 4.85 -12.47
N LYS A 25 9.00 3.61 -12.71
CA LYS A 25 8.21 3.22 -13.88
C LYS A 25 6.89 2.61 -13.43
N GLU A 26 5.92 2.53 -14.33
CA GLU A 26 4.63 1.91 -14.03
C GLU A 26 4.79 0.43 -13.62
N GLU A 27 5.75 -0.28 -14.23
CA GLU A 27 6.01 -1.70 -13.96
C GLU A 27 6.58 -1.99 -12.57
N ASP A 28 7.11 -0.97 -11.89
CA ASP A 28 7.56 -1.08 -10.50
C ASP A 28 6.37 -1.17 -9.53
N MET A 29 5.16 -0.88 -9.99
CA MET A 29 3.91 -0.97 -9.23
C MET A 29 3.01 -2.08 -9.80
N ALA A 30 2.13 -2.62 -8.96
CA ALA A 30 1.09 -3.55 -9.37
C ALA A 30 -0.26 -3.15 -8.78
N ILE A 31 -1.32 -3.30 -9.57
CA ILE A 31 -2.68 -3.24 -9.07
C ILE A 31 -3.09 -4.66 -8.66
N ILE A 32 -3.28 -4.87 -7.36
CA ILE A 32 -3.80 -6.13 -6.82
C ILE A 32 -5.21 -5.92 -6.29
N SER A 33 -5.93 -7.02 -6.10
CA SER A 33 -7.27 -7.02 -5.55
C SER A 33 -7.37 -8.05 -4.45
N THR A 34 -7.60 -7.59 -3.23
CA THR A 34 -7.78 -8.42 -2.04
C THR A 34 -9.24 -8.33 -1.56
N THR A 35 -9.60 -9.16 -0.60
CA THR A 35 -10.87 -9.07 0.14
C THR A 35 -10.55 -8.64 1.57
N MET A 36 -11.35 -7.74 2.12
CA MET A 36 -11.21 -7.28 3.50
C MET A 36 -12.56 -7.26 4.21
N LYS A 37 -12.54 -7.52 5.52
CA LYS A 37 -13.69 -7.36 6.40
C LYS A 37 -13.80 -5.91 6.84
N LEU A 38 -15.01 -5.36 6.87
CA LEU A 38 -15.30 -4.00 7.35
C LEU A 38 -15.33 -3.92 8.89
N LYS A 39 -14.35 -4.55 9.55
CA LYS A 39 -14.23 -4.62 11.01
C LYS A 39 -12.77 -4.51 11.43
N LEU A 40 -12.51 -3.72 12.47
CA LEU A 40 -11.17 -3.60 13.04
C LEU A 40 -10.77 -4.89 13.78
N PRO A 41 -9.47 -5.24 13.80
CA PRO A 41 -8.96 -6.29 14.68
C PRO A 41 -9.30 -5.98 16.15
N GLU A 42 -9.59 -7.03 16.92
CA GLU A 42 -9.88 -6.89 18.35
C GLU A 42 -8.70 -6.26 19.10
N GLY A 43 -8.99 -5.31 20.00
CA GLY A 43 -7.96 -4.55 20.73
C GLY A 43 -7.25 -3.45 19.93
N SER A 44 -7.60 -3.24 18.65
CA SER A 44 -7.03 -2.15 17.85
C SER A 44 -7.58 -0.79 18.29
N ALA A 45 -6.69 0.19 18.50
CA ALA A 45 -7.04 1.60 18.67
C ALA A 45 -7.10 2.37 17.34
N GLY A 46 -7.03 1.68 16.21
CA GLY A 46 -7.03 2.29 14.87
C GLY A 46 -8.41 2.70 14.36
N VAL A 47 -8.43 3.26 13.15
CA VAL A 47 -9.67 3.61 12.42
C VAL A 47 -9.67 2.91 11.07
N LEU A 48 -10.79 2.30 10.71
CA LEU A 48 -11.01 1.77 9.36
C LEU A 48 -11.57 2.87 8.48
N VAL A 49 -10.92 3.14 7.35
CA VAL A 49 -11.27 4.23 6.45
C VAL A 49 -11.56 3.72 5.03
N LYS A 50 -12.40 4.47 4.31
CA LYS A 50 -12.55 4.38 2.86
C LYS A 50 -11.77 5.54 2.24
N ASN A 51 -10.63 5.25 1.63
CA ASN A 51 -9.81 6.28 0.99
C ASN A 51 -10.56 6.90 -0.20
N LEU A 52 -10.72 8.22 -0.18
CA LEU A 52 -11.44 8.97 -1.23
C LEU A 52 -10.48 9.61 -2.24
N TYR A 53 -9.35 10.13 -1.74
CA TYR A 53 -8.34 10.80 -2.54
C TYR A 53 -6.94 10.45 -2.02
N LEU A 54 -5.95 10.50 -2.91
CA LEU A 54 -4.54 10.27 -2.61
C LEU A 54 -3.73 11.43 -3.21
N SER A 55 -2.70 11.90 -2.51
CA SER A 55 -1.72 12.83 -3.05
C SER A 55 -0.59 12.07 -3.76
N CYS A 56 0.05 12.76 -4.71
CA CYS A 56 1.27 12.29 -5.37
C CYS A 56 2.40 13.28 -5.06
N ASP A 57 3.04 13.12 -3.90
CA ASP A 57 4.05 14.06 -3.44
C ASP A 57 5.46 13.61 -3.88
N PRO A 58 6.34 14.53 -4.35
CA PRO A 58 7.67 14.17 -4.83
C PRO A 58 8.52 13.40 -3.80
N TYR A 59 8.29 13.60 -2.51
CA TYR A 59 9.04 12.93 -1.44
C TYR A 59 8.81 11.40 -1.46
N MET A 60 7.65 10.92 -1.91
CA MET A 60 7.26 9.50 -1.93
C MET A 60 8.21 8.63 -2.75
N ARG A 61 9.04 9.24 -3.59
CA ARG A 61 10.03 8.55 -4.38
C ARG A 61 11.20 7.97 -3.56
N HIS A 62 11.62 8.65 -2.50
CA HIS A 62 12.80 8.22 -1.71
C HIS A 62 12.57 6.91 -0.95
N PRO A 63 11.39 6.69 -0.31
CA PRO A 63 11.04 5.42 0.32
C PRO A 63 10.97 4.19 -0.60
N MET A 64 10.93 4.38 -1.93
CA MET A 64 10.82 3.28 -2.90
C MET A 64 12.17 2.58 -3.19
N SER A 65 13.31 3.09 -2.71
CA SER A 65 14.64 2.58 -3.03
C SER A 65 15.24 1.72 -1.90
N ALA A 66 16.02 0.70 -2.27
CA ALA A 66 16.66 -0.23 -1.31
C ALA A 66 17.84 0.39 -0.54
N GLY A 67 18.58 1.30 -1.20
CA GLY A 67 19.92 1.74 -0.80
C GLY A 67 20.00 2.75 0.36
N SER A 68 21.22 2.94 0.86
CA SER A 68 21.63 3.93 1.86
C SER A 68 21.89 5.31 1.23
N GLY A 69 21.43 6.38 1.88
CA GLY A 69 21.48 7.77 1.40
C GLY A 69 20.48 8.66 2.15
N THR A 70 20.08 9.81 1.59
CA THR A 70 19.08 10.74 2.20
C THR A 70 17.74 10.09 2.58
N SER A 71 17.49 8.86 2.12
CA SER A 71 16.34 8.00 2.43
C SER A 71 16.42 7.30 3.80
N ASP A 72 17.59 7.23 4.45
CA ASP A 72 17.74 6.46 5.70
C ASP A 72 16.95 7.02 6.90
N TYR A 73 16.58 8.30 6.84
CA TYR A 73 15.73 8.95 7.85
C TYR A 73 14.23 8.78 7.57
N LEU A 74 13.85 8.27 6.39
CA LEU A 74 12.45 8.08 6.01
C LEU A 74 12.04 6.62 6.16
N PRO A 75 10.81 6.34 6.62
CA PRO A 75 10.26 4.99 6.59
C PRO A 75 10.23 4.45 5.15
N LYS A 76 10.85 3.29 4.91
CA LYS A 76 10.91 2.64 3.59
C LYS A 76 9.59 1.96 3.26
N TYR A 77 9.25 1.92 1.98
CA TYR A 77 8.18 1.06 1.47
C TYR A 77 8.73 -0.34 1.25
N TYR A 78 7.98 -1.35 1.69
CA TYR A 78 8.37 -2.75 1.50
C TYR A 78 7.70 -3.29 0.24
N PRO A 79 8.47 -3.88 -0.70
CA PRO A 79 7.87 -4.50 -1.86
C PRO A 79 6.95 -5.67 -1.50
N GLY A 80 5.79 -5.75 -2.16
CA GLY A 80 4.81 -6.83 -2.03
C GLY A 80 3.86 -6.73 -0.83
N SER A 81 4.03 -5.74 0.05
CA SER A 81 3.12 -5.48 1.18
C SER A 81 1.94 -4.57 0.83
#